data_AF-A0A5C7PQR7-F1
#
_entry.id   AF-A0A5C7PQR7-F1
#
_cell.length_a   1.000
_cell.length_b   1.000
_cell.length_c   1.000
_cell.angle_alpha   90.00
_cell.angle_beta   90.00
_cell.angle_gamma   90.00
#
_symmetry.space_group_name_H-M   'P 1'
#
loop_
_entity.id
_entity.type
_entity.pdbx_description
1 polymer ?
#
loop_
_entity_poly.entity_id
_entity_poly.type
_entity_poly.pdbx_seq_one_letter_code
_entity_poly.pdbx_strand_id
1 'polypeptide(L)'
;MAYTDPIVDPSETRAIMGRRAEAYPIEGAEDAPTALAMAGAEIEETTVQKLKRWANPAELPNICDEIDESVLAEIGMRVVEEYRIDDTSRSEWKEKAEKAMELTMQRTKEKTYPWPKASNVIFPTMTEASNQFAARAYAGIIPDATIVKGKVYGADDGVAVEDPVNKGQPMMHPDTGKPMWIVEPGARAAAANRTAEYMSFQLLEEQPEWESDTDKMLHILPIIGCYFRKSYFDPDLGRNVSQAVSGLKVIVNYWATSIYLAPRISEEMRLYPYEIEEKIRSGYFRDVQLGVAMDGGMDKSAPHTFIEQHRRIDLDQDGYEEPYIVIVHRDTNTVMRIT
;
A
#
# COMPACT_ATOMS: atom_id res chain seq x y z
N MET A 1 20.18 -40.12 -23.09
CA MET A 1 20.92 -39.01 -23.73
C MET A 1 20.22 -37.74 -23.31
N ALA A 2 20.81 -37.02 -22.37
CA ALA A 2 20.28 -35.77 -21.85
C ALA A 2 20.52 -34.66 -22.87
N TYR A 3 19.48 -33.89 -23.20
CA TYR A 3 19.60 -32.65 -23.96
C TYR A 3 19.36 -31.52 -22.95
N THR A 4 20.45 -30.91 -22.51
CA THR A 4 20.49 -29.73 -21.66
C THR A 4 20.52 -28.50 -22.55
N ASP A 5 19.51 -27.64 -22.47
CA ASP A 5 19.60 -26.30 -23.06
C ASP A 5 20.64 -25.46 -22.30
N PRO A 6 21.46 -24.65 -22.99
CA PRO A 6 22.50 -23.86 -22.36
C PRO A 6 21.91 -22.64 -21.63
N ILE A 7 22.31 -22.49 -20.38
CA ILE A 7 22.15 -21.29 -19.56
C ILE A 7 22.92 -20.15 -20.23
N VAL A 8 22.23 -19.11 -20.68
CA VAL A 8 22.86 -17.89 -21.21
C VAL A 8 23.24 -16.98 -20.04
N ASP A 9 24.51 -16.60 -19.99
CA ASP A 9 25.12 -15.71 -19.00
C ASP A 9 24.57 -14.27 -19.13
N PRO A 10 24.07 -13.63 -18.06
CA PRO A 10 23.55 -12.26 -18.08
C PRO A 10 24.57 -11.17 -18.43
N SER A 11 25.86 -11.48 -18.58
CA SER A 11 26.92 -10.52 -18.88
C SER A 11 27.14 -10.24 -20.39
N GLU A 12 26.56 -11.03 -21.30
CA GLU A 12 26.75 -10.85 -22.75
C GLU A 12 25.74 -9.89 -23.43
N THR A 13 24.65 -9.51 -22.77
CA THR A 13 23.62 -8.61 -23.35
C THR A 13 24.06 -7.14 -23.40
N ARG A 14 25.19 -6.77 -22.78
CA ARG A 14 25.72 -5.40 -22.78
C ARG A 14 26.67 -5.04 -23.93
N ALA A 15 26.99 -5.98 -24.84
CA ALA A 15 27.98 -5.75 -25.89
C ALA A 15 27.41 -5.33 -27.27
N ILE A 16 26.08 -5.23 -27.44
CA ILE A 16 25.45 -5.01 -28.77
C ILE A 16 25.04 -3.54 -29.04
N MET A 17 25.02 -2.65 -28.04
CA MET A 17 24.67 -1.22 -28.24
C MET A 17 25.89 -0.30 -28.45
N GLY A 18 26.90 -0.76 -29.20
CA GLY A 18 28.19 -0.07 -29.32
C GLY A 18 28.80 -0.01 -30.71
N ARG A 19 28.02 0.03 -31.80
CA ARG A 19 28.58 0.25 -33.14
C ARG A 19 27.94 1.43 -33.89
N ARG A 20 28.85 2.32 -34.29
CA ARG A 20 28.68 3.51 -35.11
C ARG A 20 27.95 3.23 -36.42
N ALA A 21 27.23 4.26 -36.87
CA ALA A 21 26.47 4.38 -38.10
C ALA A 21 27.30 4.20 -39.38
N GLU A 22 26.72 3.53 -40.37
CA GLU A 22 27.01 3.72 -41.80
C GLU A 22 25.68 4.03 -42.50
N ALA A 23 25.58 5.26 -43.03
CA ALA A 23 24.41 5.78 -43.71
C ALA A 23 24.41 5.39 -45.19
N TYR A 24 23.27 4.92 -45.70
CA TYR A 24 23.01 4.79 -47.13
C TYR A 24 22.40 6.11 -47.67
N PRO A 25 22.82 6.62 -48.83
CA PRO A 25 22.29 7.86 -49.38
C PRO A 25 20.92 7.63 -50.03
N ILE A 26 19.92 8.42 -49.64
CA ILE A 26 18.65 8.54 -50.34
C ILE A 26 18.71 9.86 -51.11
N GLU A 27 18.79 9.77 -52.44
CA GLU A 27 18.71 10.93 -53.34
C GLU A 27 17.27 11.45 -53.39
N GLY A 28 17.10 12.76 -53.18
CA GLY A 28 15.81 13.46 -53.32
C GLY A 28 15.55 14.46 -52.19
N ALA A 29 16.39 15.49 -52.07
CA ALA A 29 16.17 16.62 -51.18
C ALA A 29 16.01 17.90 -52.01
N GLU A 30 14.76 18.32 -52.23
CA GLU A 30 14.44 19.70 -52.57
C GLU A 30 13.40 20.21 -51.55
N ASP A 31 13.76 21.35 -50.96
CA ASP A 31 12.94 22.29 -50.18
C ASP A 31 12.43 21.87 -48.79
N ALA A 32 13.35 21.85 -47.81
CA ALA A 32 13.01 22.12 -46.41
C ALA A 32 13.56 23.51 -46.02
N PRO A 33 12.72 24.46 -45.55
CA PRO A 33 13.20 25.77 -45.13
C PRO A 33 14.08 25.63 -43.89
N THR A 34 15.22 26.32 -43.96
CA THR A 34 16.31 26.45 -43.00
C THR A 34 15.83 26.55 -41.54
N ALA A 35 16.25 25.58 -40.72
CA ALA A 35 16.03 25.52 -39.28
C ALA A 35 16.87 26.56 -38.53
N LEU A 36 16.50 27.84 -38.64
CA LEU A 36 17.13 28.91 -37.86
C LEU A 36 16.11 30.01 -37.49
N ALA A 37 15.04 29.64 -36.78
CA ALA A 37 14.23 30.57 -35.98
C ALA A 37 13.12 29.84 -35.19
N MET A 38 13.45 29.00 -34.19
CA MET A 38 12.50 28.65 -33.13
C MET A 38 13.25 28.61 -31.79
N ALA A 39 13.69 29.78 -31.33
CA ALA A 39 13.99 29.99 -29.92
C ALA A 39 12.72 30.54 -29.25
N GLY A 40 12.19 29.80 -28.26
CA GLY A 40 11.21 30.33 -27.31
C GLY A 40 9.73 30.06 -27.57
N ALA A 41 9.34 28.83 -27.92
CA ALA A 41 7.97 28.38 -27.73
C ALA A 41 7.97 27.28 -26.66
N GLU A 42 7.56 27.63 -25.43
CA GLU A 42 7.18 26.64 -24.42
C GLU A 42 6.02 25.83 -25.02
N ILE A 43 6.24 24.54 -25.26
CA ILE A 43 5.15 23.65 -25.69
C ILE A 43 4.30 23.45 -24.45
N GLU A 44 3.14 24.10 -24.42
CA GLU A 44 2.15 23.94 -23.36
C GLU A 44 1.76 22.46 -23.30
N GLU A 45 2.09 21.81 -22.18
CA GLU A 45 1.82 20.40 -21.96
C GLU A 45 0.31 20.15 -21.92
N THR A 46 -0.17 19.12 -22.62
CA THR A 46 -1.60 18.78 -22.56
C THR A 46 -1.97 18.21 -21.18
N THR A 47 -3.21 18.44 -20.72
CA THR A 47 -3.71 17.92 -19.44
C THR A 47 -3.44 16.42 -19.25
N VAL A 48 -3.65 15.62 -20.30
CA VAL A 48 -3.40 14.17 -20.28
C VAL A 48 -1.92 13.82 -20.09
N GLN A 49 -1.01 14.61 -20.67
CA GLN A 49 0.43 14.41 -20.47
C GLN A 49 0.82 14.75 -19.03
N LYS A 50 0.30 15.87 -18.51
CA LYS A 50 0.50 16.29 -17.12
C LYS A 50 0.03 15.24 -16.12
N LEU A 51 -1.19 14.70 -16.30
CA LEU A 51 -1.74 13.62 -15.46
C LEU A 51 -0.89 12.34 -15.52
N LYS A 52 -0.39 11.97 -16.70
CA LYS A 52 0.49 10.80 -16.85
C LYS A 52 1.82 10.99 -16.12
N ARG A 53 2.39 12.20 -16.16
CA ARG A 53 3.59 12.54 -15.40
C ARG A 53 3.32 12.43 -13.90
N TRP A 54 2.22 13.04 -13.43
CA TRP A 54 1.83 12.98 -12.03
C TRP A 54 1.57 11.56 -11.53
N ALA A 55 1.01 10.69 -12.38
CA ALA A 55 0.80 9.29 -12.06
C ALA A 55 2.09 8.44 -12.05
N ASN A 56 3.24 8.99 -12.46
CA ASN A 56 4.53 8.29 -12.46
C ASN A 56 5.44 8.80 -11.35
N PRO A 57 5.54 8.10 -10.20
CA PRO A 57 6.39 8.52 -9.08
C PRO A 57 7.87 8.66 -9.41
N ALA A 58 8.35 8.02 -10.48
CA ALA A 58 9.73 8.15 -10.93
C ALA A 58 10.02 9.49 -11.64
N GLU A 59 8.99 10.14 -12.18
CA GLU A 59 9.11 11.44 -12.84
C GLU A 59 8.83 12.59 -11.88
N LEU A 60 7.72 12.51 -11.12
CA LEU A 60 7.35 13.52 -10.13
C LEU A 60 7.01 12.83 -8.79
N PRO A 61 7.99 12.71 -7.86
CA PRO A 61 7.79 12.04 -6.58
C PRO A 61 6.77 12.73 -5.65
N ASN A 62 6.57 14.03 -5.84
CA ASN A 62 5.66 14.87 -5.09
C ASN A 62 5.02 15.94 -5.98
N ILE A 63 3.70 15.89 -6.14
CA ILE A 63 2.94 16.82 -6.99
C ILE A 63 2.95 18.25 -6.39
N CYS A 64 3.24 18.42 -5.10
CA CYS A 64 3.30 19.74 -4.46
C CYS A 64 4.25 20.72 -5.16
N ASP A 65 5.30 20.24 -5.82
CA ASP A 65 6.30 21.08 -6.47
C ASP A 65 5.75 21.84 -7.69
N GLU A 66 4.58 21.44 -8.21
CA GLU A 66 3.91 22.05 -9.37
C GLU A 66 2.58 22.74 -9.02
N ILE A 67 2.23 22.81 -7.73
CA ILE A 67 0.97 23.41 -7.28
C ILE A 67 1.26 24.72 -6.54
N ASP A 68 0.47 25.75 -6.84
CA ASP A 68 0.59 27.06 -6.19
C ASP A 68 0.35 26.98 -4.69
N GLU A 69 1.11 27.78 -3.93
CA GLU A 69 1.07 27.78 -2.46
C GLU A 69 -0.31 28.12 -1.89
N SER A 70 -1.10 28.94 -2.60
CA SER A 70 -2.48 29.26 -2.21
C SER A 70 -3.41 28.06 -2.35
N VAL A 71 -3.25 27.26 -3.41
CA VAL A 71 -4.03 26.04 -3.65
C VAL A 71 -3.63 24.98 -2.63
N LEU A 72 -2.33 24.83 -2.32
CA LEU A 72 -1.86 23.94 -1.25
C LEU A 72 -2.44 24.32 0.12
N ALA A 73 -2.52 25.61 0.44
CA ALA A 73 -3.13 26.07 1.69
C ALA A 73 -4.63 25.71 1.76
N GLU A 74 -5.37 25.88 0.66
CA GLU A 74 -6.79 25.49 0.58
C GLU A 74 -6.97 23.97 0.73
N ILE A 75 -6.15 23.18 0.03
CA ILE A 75 -6.15 21.72 0.14
C ILE A 75 -5.87 21.29 1.58
N GLY A 76 -4.84 21.86 2.21
CA GLY A 76 -4.46 21.54 3.58
C GLY A 76 -5.57 21.83 4.58
N MET A 77 -6.22 22.99 4.48
CA MET A 77 -7.38 23.35 5.31
C MET A 77 -8.54 22.38 5.10
N ARG A 78 -8.86 22.05 3.85
CA ARG A 78 -9.95 21.14 3.50
C ARG A 78 -9.71 19.73 4.06
N VAL A 79 -8.51 19.18 3.90
CA VAL A 79 -8.16 17.84 4.42
C VAL A 79 -8.34 17.77 5.93
N VAL A 80 -7.84 18.75 6.68
CA VAL A 80 -7.94 18.76 8.14
C VAL A 80 -9.37 18.92 8.61
N GLU A 81 -10.16 19.77 7.96
CA GLU A 81 -11.58 19.94 8.27
C GLU A 81 -12.39 18.66 7.99
N GLU A 82 -12.18 18.05 6.82
CA GLU A 82 -12.84 16.82 6.44
C GLU A 82 -12.47 15.64 7.35
N TYR A 83 -11.21 15.55 7.77
CA TYR A 83 -10.76 14.60 8.80
C TYR A 83 -11.53 14.81 10.11
N ARG A 84 -11.73 16.06 10.57
CA ARG A 84 -12.47 16.35 11.82
C ARG A 84 -13.94 15.96 11.72
N ILE A 85 -14.56 16.20 10.56
CA ILE A 85 -15.95 15.79 10.29
C ILE A 85 -16.09 14.28 10.44
N ASP A 86 -15.19 13.52 9.80
CA ASP A 86 -15.24 12.06 9.86
C ASP A 86 -14.86 11.53 11.25
N ASP A 87 -13.89 12.12 11.94
CA ASP A 87 -13.53 11.74 13.32
C ASP A 87 -14.70 11.98 14.29
N THR A 88 -15.43 13.08 14.10
CA THR A 88 -16.65 13.39 14.87
C THR A 88 -17.74 12.36 14.61
N SER A 89 -17.91 11.93 13.35
CA SER A 89 -18.93 10.95 12.97
C SER A 89 -18.79 9.60 13.67
N ARG A 90 -17.57 9.21 14.06
CA ARG A 90 -17.24 7.96 14.77
C ARG A 90 -17.06 8.11 16.29
N SER A 91 -17.35 9.28 16.85
CA SER A 91 -17.08 9.63 18.26
C SER A 91 -17.65 8.63 19.27
N GLU A 92 -18.91 8.22 19.13
CA GLU A 92 -19.53 7.23 20.02
C GLU A 92 -18.79 5.88 20.03
N TRP A 93 -18.33 5.44 18.85
CA TRP A 93 -17.54 4.22 18.74
C TRP A 93 -16.14 4.41 19.34
N LYS A 94 -15.50 5.54 19.05
CA LYS A 94 -14.16 5.90 19.53
C LYS A 94 -14.10 5.93 21.06
N GLU A 95 -15.06 6.59 21.71
CA GLU A 95 -15.16 6.64 23.17
C GLU A 95 -15.31 5.24 23.80
N LYS A 96 -16.13 4.38 23.20
CA LYS A 96 -16.29 2.98 23.65
C LYS A 96 -14.99 2.20 23.50
N ALA A 97 -14.31 2.33 22.36
CA ALA A 97 -13.05 1.66 22.07
C ALA A 97 -11.91 2.12 23.00
N GLU A 98 -11.77 3.42 23.24
CA GLU A 98 -10.78 3.99 24.17
C GLU A 98 -11.03 3.52 25.60
N LYS A 99 -12.29 3.51 26.04
CA LYS A 99 -12.66 2.99 27.37
C LYS A 99 -12.38 1.49 27.50
N ALA A 100 -12.67 0.70 26.47
CA ALA A 100 -12.38 -0.74 26.45
C ALA A 100 -10.87 -1.00 26.52
N MET A 101 -10.07 -0.22 25.80
CA MET A 101 -8.61 -0.29 25.84
C MET A 101 -8.07 0.10 27.23
N GLU A 102 -8.59 1.19 27.82
CA GLU A 102 -8.20 1.61 29.16
C GLU A 102 -8.50 0.53 30.23
N LEU A 103 -9.68 -0.09 30.16
CA LEU A 103 -10.05 -1.19 31.05
C LEU A 103 -9.10 -2.38 30.90
N THR A 104 -8.71 -2.70 29.66
CA THR A 104 -7.79 -3.82 29.38
C THR A 104 -6.37 -3.57 29.86
N MET A 105 -5.91 -2.31 29.89
CA MET A 105 -4.59 -1.95 30.43
C MET A 105 -4.50 -2.10 31.96
N GLN A 106 -5.63 -2.24 32.67
CA GLN A 106 -5.69 -2.48 34.13
C GLN A 106 -4.88 -1.48 34.97
N ARG A 107 -4.77 -0.23 34.51
CA ARG A 107 -4.04 0.81 35.28
C ARG A 107 -4.78 1.11 36.58
N THR A 108 -4.13 0.88 37.72
CA THR A 108 -4.70 1.21 39.02
C THR A 108 -4.79 2.72 39.19
N LYS A 109 -6.02 3.24 39.25
CA LYS A 109 -6.29 4.64 39.61
C LYS A 109 -6.61 4.74 41.11
N GLU A 110 -6.13 5.77 41.79
CA GLU A 110 -6.55 6.02 43.17
C GLU A 110 -8.04 6.43 43.17
N LYS A 111 -8.86 5.71 43.93
CA LYS A 111 -10.27 6.05 44.13
C LYS A 111 -10.43 6.83 45.43
N THR A 112 -11.15 7.94 45.35
CA THR A 112 -11.55 8.77 46.49
C THR A 112 -12.97 8.48 46.97
N TYR A 113 -13.73 7.68 46.21
CA TYR A 113 -15.08 7.23 46.54
C TYR A 113 -15.09 5.70 46.76
N PRO A 114 -15.79 5.18 47.79
CA PRO A 114 -16.55 5.90 48.82
C PRO A 114 -15.70 6.61 49.89
N TRP A 115 -14.40 6.30 50.01
CA TRP A 115 -13.44 7.01 50.85
C TRP A 115 -12.06 7.12 50.15
N PRO A 116 -11.17 8.03 50.60
CA PRO A 116 -9.82 8.15 50.05
C PRO A 116 -9.03 6.83 50.10
N LYS A 117 -8.40 6.45 48.98
CA LYS A 117 -7.67 5.18 48.80
C LYS A 117 -8.57 3.94 48.97
N ALA A 118 -9.84 4.05 48.61
CA ALA A 118 -10.72 2.89 48.52
C ALA A 118 -10.16 1.87 47.50
N SER A 119 -10.46 0.60 47.74
CA SER A 119 -9.99 -0.51 46.92
C SER A 119 -10.38 -0.33 45.44
N ASN A 120 -9.42 -0.50 44.53
CA ASN A 120 -9.62 -0.44 43.09
C ASN A 120 -9.12 -1.73 42.42
N VAL A 121 -9.67 -2.87 42.83
CA VAL A 121 -9.39 -4.16 42.18
C VAL A 121 -10.06 -4.16 40.80
N ILE A 122 -9.27 -4.39 39.77
CA ILE A 122 -9.73 -4.60 38.39
C ILE A 122 -9.44 -6.06 38.08
N PHE A 123 -10.47 -6.83 37.73
CA PHE A 123 -10.28 -8.22 37.31
C PHE A 123 -9.82 -8.26 35.84
N PRO A 124 -8.82 -9.09 35.49
CA PRO A 124 -8.22 -9.12 34.16
C PRO A 124 -9.06 -9.88 33.13
N THR A 125 -10.39 -9.95 33.27
CA THR A 125 -11.25 -10.83 32.46
C THR A 125 -11.21 -10.49 30.97
N MET A 126 -11.18 -9.19 30.63
CA MET A 126 -11.03 -8.76 29.24
C MET A 126 -9.68 -9.16 28.65
N THR A 127 -8.59 -8.93 29.40
CA THR A 127 -7.23 -9.30 28.96
C THR A 127 -7.10 -10.81 28.79
N GLU A 128 -7.65 -11.60 29.72
CA GLU A 128 -7.66 -13.06 29.63
C GLU A 128 -8.44 -13.54 28.40
N ALA A 129 -9.63 -12.98 28.15
CA ALA A 129 -10.44 -13.30 26.97
C ALA A 129 -9.71 -12.95 25.66
N SER A 130 -9.08 -11.77 25.58
CA SER A 130 -8.29 -11.36 24.41
C SER A 130 -7.10 -12.26 24.17
N ASN A 131 -6.38 -12.67 25.22
CA ASN A 131 -5.27 -13.60 25.10
C ASN A 131 -5.73 -14.99 24.64
N GLN A 132 -6.86 -15.49 25.16
CA GLN A 132 -7.43 -16.76 24.71
C GLN A 132 -7.89 -16.70 23.25
N PHE A 133 -8.47 -15.58 22.81
CA PHE A 133 -8.83 -15.35 21.42
C PHE A 133 -7.58 -15.36 20.53
N ALA A 134 -6.55 -14.57 20.88
CA ALA A 134 -5.32 -14.46 20.10
C ALA A 134 -4.62 -15.81 19.95
N ALA A 135 -4.46 -16.57 21.05
CA ALA A 135 -3.82 -17.89 21.01
C ALA A 135 -4.52 -18.89 20.07
N ARG A 136 -5.86 -18.83 19.96
CA ARG A 136 -6.63 -19.70 19.05
C ARG A 136 -6.63 -19.19 17.63
N ALA A 137 -6.81 -17.89 17.44
CA ALA A 137 -6.88 -17.25 16.14
C ALA A 137 -5.53 -17.31 15.42
N TYR A 138 -4.42 -17.09 16.14
CA TYR A 138 -3.07 -17.15 15.59
C TYR A 138 -2.78 -18.53 15.00
N ALA A 139 -3.05 -19.62 15.75
CA ALA A 139 -2.88 -20.98 15.25
C ALA A 139 -3.80 -21.33 14.06
N GLY A 140 -4.93 -20.64 13.90
CA GLY A 140 -5.83 -20.79 12.76
C GLY A 140 -5.39 -20.00 11.51
N ILE A 141 -4.73 -18.86 11.70
CA ILE A 141 -4.24 -17.99 10.61
C ILE A 141 -2.87 -18.46 10.12
N ILE A 142 -2.00 -18.86 11.05
CA ILE A 142 -0.63 -19.33 10.78
C ILE A 142 -0.50 -20.77 11.31
N PRO A 143 -1.08 -21.76 10.61
CA PRO A 143 -0.99 -23.16 11.01
C PRO A 143 0.38 -23.78 10.65
N ASP A 144 0.97 -23.34 9.55
CA ASP A 144 2.21 -23.84 8.97
C ASP A 144 2.82 -22.76 8.02
N ALA A 145 3.88 -23.13 7.29
CA ALA A 145 4.54 -22.24 6.33
C ALA A 145 3.70 -21.92 5.07
N THR A 146 2.54 -22.54 4.87
CA THR A 146 1.63 -22.37 3.72
C THR A 146 0.33 -21.72 4.16
N ILE A 147 0.42 -20.43 4.51
CA ILE A 147 -0.72 -19.65 4.99
C ILE A 147 -1.71 -19.28 3.87
N VAL A 148 -1.26 -19.22 2.61
CA VAL A 148 -2.13 -19.00 1.44
C VAL A 148 -2.47 -20.34 0.80
N LYS A 149 -3.72 -20.50 0.35
CA LYS A 149 -4.19 -21.72 -0.32
C LYS A 149 -4.70 -21.40 -1.72
N GLY A 150 -4.13 -22.06 -2.73
CA GLY A 150 -4.58 -21.98 -4.11
C GLY A 150 -5.87 -22.79 -4.30
N LYS A 151 -6.86 -22.20 -4.98
CA LYS A 151 -8.11 -22.89 -5.34
C LYS A 151 -8.31 -22.83 -6.85
N VAL A 152 -8.49 -23.99 -7.47
CA VAL A 152 -8.82 -24.09 -8.90
C VAL A 152 -10.33 -24.01 -9.07
N TYR A 153 -10.76 -23.21 -10.05
CA TYR A 153 -12.15 -23.14 -10.50
C TYR A 153 -12.29 -23.83 -11.85
N GLY A 154 -13.25 -24.75 -11.97
CA GLY A 154 -13.48 -25.56 -13.18
C GLY A 154 -12.74 -26.91 -13.19
N ALA A 155 -12.95 -27.71 -14.23
CA ALA A 155 -12.48 -29.09 -14.32
C ALA A 155 -11.04 -29.19 -14.82
N ASP A 156 -10.09 -29.60 -13.97
CA ASP A 156 -8.65 -29.68 -14.30
C ASP A 156 -8.25 -31.03 -14.93
N ASP A 157 -9.05 -31.48 -15.90
CA ASP A 157 -8.97 -32.83 -16.48
C ASP A 157 -7.88 -32.96 -17.57
N GLY A 158 -7.14 -31.87 -17.83
CA GLY A 158 -6.11 -31.80 -18.86
C GLY A 158 -6.66 -31.64 -20.28
N VAL A 159 -5.76 -31.37 -21.22
CA VAL A 159 -6.07 -31.31 -22.66
C VAL A 159 -5.16 -32.30 -23.36
N ALA A 160 -5.73 -33.38 -23.91
CA ALA A 160 -4.96 -34.37 -24.64
C ALA A 160 -4.60 -33.88 -26.05
N VAL A 161 -3.47 -34.34 -26.58
CA VAL A 161 -3.10 -34.19 -27.99
C VAL A 161 -4.07 -35.02 -28.82
N GLU A 162 -4.67 -34.42 -29.85
CA GLU A 162 -5.57 -35.13 -30.76
C GLU A 162 -4.78 -36.01 -31.74
N ASP A 163 -5.26 -37.23 -31.99
CA ASP A 163 -4.68 -38.14 -32.98
C ASP A 163 -4.86 -37.57 -34.40
N PRO A 164 -3.77 -37.37 -35.18
CA PRO A 164 -3.84 -36.87 -36.56
C PRO A 164 -4.64 -37.79 -37.51
N VAL A 165 -4.73 -39.08 -37.20
CA VAL A 165 -5.40 -40.10 -38.00
C VAL A 165 -6.86 -40.28 -37.57
N ASN A 166 -7.13 -40.27 -36.27
CA ASN A 166 -8.47 -40.44 -35.70
C ASN A 166 -8.93 -39.16 -34.98
N LYS A 167 -9.48 -38.21 -35.74
CA LYS A 167 -10.01 -36.96 -35.19
C LYS A 167 -11.03 -37.23 -34.07
N GLY A 168 -10.86 -36.57 -32.94
CA GLY A 168 -11.66 -36.73 -31.71
C GLY A 168 -11.16 -37.77 -30.71
N GLN A 169 -10.09 -38.51 -31.00
CA GLN A 169 -9.45 -39.43 -30.04
C GLN A 169 -8.11 -38.88 -29.54
N PRO A 170 -7.78 -39.09 -28.26
CA PRO A 170 -6.48 -38.68 -27.73
C PRO A 170 -5.37 -39.58 -28.29
N MET A 171 -4.30 -38.97 -28.78
CA MET A 171 -3.09 -39.69 -29.19
C MET A 171 -2.46 -40.35 -27.97
N MET A 172 -2.21 -41.66 -28.03
CA MET A 172 -1.61 -42.41 -26.91
C MET A 172 -0.09 -42.47 -27.04
N HIS A 173 0.61 -42.34 -25.91
CA HIS A 173 2.05 -42.53 -25.85
C HIS A 173 2.40 -44.00 -26.15
N PRO A 174 3.30 -44.29 -27.12
CA PRO A 174 3.60 -45.65 -27.58
C PRO A 174 4.03 -46.61 -26.46
N ASP A 175 4.80 -46.13 -25.49
CA ASP A 175 5.37 -46.99 -24.43
C ASP A 175 4.49 -47.12 -23.17
N THR A 176 3.62 -46.15 -22.88
CA THR A 176 2.89 -46.09 -21.60
C THR A 176 1.39 -46.28 -21.73
N GLY A 177 0.85 -46.22 -22.96
CA GLY A 177 -0.59 -46.35 -23.24
C GLY A 177 -1.46 -45.24 -22.64
N LYS A 178 -0.84 -44.19 -22.09
CA LYS A 178 -1.53 -43.00 -21.57
C LYS A 178 -1.73 -41.98 -22.69
N PRO A 179 -2.77 -41.12 -22.62
CA PRO A 179 -2.89 -39.98 -23.52
C PRO A 179 -1.64 -39.12 -23.45
N MET A 180 -1.16 -38.68 -24.60
CA MET A 180 -0.20 -37.59 -24.67
C MET A 180 -0.95 -36.30 -24.37
N TRP A 181 -0.45 -35.48 -23.45
CA TRP A 181 -1.12 -34.28 -22.97
C TRP A 181 -0.46 -33.02 -23.55
N ILE A 182 -1.28 -32.08 -24.04
CA ILE A 182 -0.87 -30.69 -24.28
C ILE A 182 -0.77 -29.96 -22.95
N VAL A 183 -1.77 -30.18 -22.08
CA VAL A 183 -1.80 -29.71 -20.70
C VAL A 183 -2.14 -30.91 -19.84
N GLU A 184 -1.26 -31.26 -18.90
CA GLU A 184 -1.50 -32.41 -18.02
C GLU A 184 -2.72 -32.17 -17.11
N PRO A 185 -3.50 -33.21 -16.79
CA PRO A 185 -4.48 -33.14 -15.73
C PRO A 185 -3.82 -32.69 -14.42
N GLY A 186 -4.42 -31.74 -13.72
CA GLY A 186 -3.83 -31.17 -12.50
C GLY A 186 -2.83 -30.03 -12.74
N ALA A 187 -2.55 -29.63 -13.98
CA ALA A 187 -1.61 -28.54 -14.27
C ALA A 187 -2.05 -27.20 -13.66
N ARG A 188 -3.36 -26.90 -13.59
CA ARG A 188 -3.85 -25.68 -12.94
C ARG A 188 -3.76 -25.78 -11.43
N ALA A 189 -3.98 -26.96 -10.85
CA ALA A 189 -3.76 -27.20 -9.44
C ALA A 189 -2.28 -27.01 -9.06
N ALA A 190 -1.35 -27.53 -9.86
CA ALA A 190 0.07 -27.33 -9.66
C ALA A 190 0.45 -25.84 -9.77
N ALA A 191 -0.10 -25.11 -10.74
CA ALA A 191 0.12 -23.66 -10.85
C ALA A 191 -0.44 -22.90 -9.64
N ALA A 192 -1.66 -23.23 -9.20
CA ALA A 192 -2.27 -22.61 -8.03
C ALA A 192 -1.46 -22.84 -6.75
N ASN A 193 -0.90 -24.04 -6.56
CA ASN A 193 -0.03 -24.35 -5.43
C ASN A 193 1.26 -23.55 -5.46
N ARG A 194 1.92 -23.44 -6.63
CA ARG A 194 3.14 -22.61 -6.76
C ARG A 194 2.86 -21.14 -6.44
N THR A 195 1.74 -20.60 -6.91
CA THR A 195 1.34 -19.21 -6.57
C THR A 195 1.08 -19.07 -5.07
N ALA A 196 0.42 -20.05 -4.45
CA ALA A 196 0.13 -20.03 -3.02
C ALA A 196 1.39 -20.13 -2.14
N GLU A 197 2.34 -20.99 -2.53
CA GLU A 197 3.66 -21.09 -1.91
C GLU A 197 4.41 -19.76 -2.03
N TYR A 198 4.44 -19.17 -3.22
CA TYR A 198 5.09 -17.87 -3.44
C TYR A 198 4.45 -16.78 -2.59
N MET A 199 3.12 -16.64 -2.58
CA MET A 199 2.44 -15.64 -1.75
C MET A 199 2.67 -15.87 -0.24
N SER A 200 2.75 -17.13 0.20
CA SER A 200 3.08 -17.44 1.60
C SER A 200 4.51 -17.01 1.93
N PHE A 201 5.46 -17.26 1.03
CA PHE A 201 6.83 -16.77 1.15
C PHE A 201 6.89 -15.23 1.22
N GLN A 202 6.12 -14.52 0.39
CA GLN A 202 6.09 -13.06 0.43
C GLN A 202 5.62 -12.52 1.79
N LEU A 203 4.60 -13.14 2.39
CA LEU A 203 4.05 -12.69 3.67
C LEU A 203 4.94 -13.08 4.86
N LEU A 204 5.56 -14.26 4.85
CA LEU A 204 6.33 -14.77 5.98
C LEU A 204 7.81 -14.34 5.95
N GLU A 205 8.41 -14.24 4.77
CA GLU A 205 9.85 -13.98 4.60
C GLU A 205 10.14 -12.59 4.04
N GLU A 206 9.43 -12.14 3.00
CA GLU A 206 9.65 -10.80 2.44
C GLU A 206 9.05 -9.68 3.29
N GLN A 207 8.02 -9.98 4.09
CA GLN A 207 7.32 -9.02 4.95
C GLN A 207 7.49 -9.38 6.44
N PRO A 208 8.69 -9.20 7.01
CA PRO A 208 8.99 -9.61 8.40
C PRO A 208 8.05 -8.96 9.43
N GLU A 209 7.51 -7.79 9.13
CA GLU A 209 6.53 -7.12 9.98
C GLU A 209 5.18 -7.86 10.05
N TRP A 210 4.76 -8.56 8.99
CA TRP A 210 3.39 -9.03 8.79
C TRP A 210 2.93 -9.99 9.90
N GLU A 211 3.76 -10.96 10.26
CA GLU A 211 3.43 -11.93 11.30
C GLU A 211 3.37 -11.26 12.68
N SER A 212 4.40 -10.48 13.02
CA SER A 212 4.48 -9.78 14.30
C SER A 212 3.33 -8.80 14.51
N ASP A 213 2.89 -8.16 13.44
CA ASP A 213 1.76 -7.25 13.44
C ASP A 213 0.42 -7.99 13.45
N THR A 214 0.34 -9.16 12.83
CA THR A 214 -0.84 -10.04 12.93
C THR A 214 -1.04 -10.49 14.38
N ASP A 215 0.03 -10.90 15.06
CA ASP A 215 -0.02 -11.27 16.48
C ASP A 215 -0.54 -10.12 17.35
N LYS A 216 0.05 -8.92 17.24
CA LYS A 216 -0.42 -7.71 17.95
C LYS A 216 -1.88 -7.39 17.64
N MET A 217 -2.27 -7.47 16.36
CA MET A 217 -3.64 -7.23 15.91
C MET A 217 -4.61 -8.17 16.61
N LEU A 218 -4.28 -9.46 16.76
CA LEU A 218 -5.17 -10.45 17.36
C LEU A 218 -5.44 -10.19 18.84
N HIS A 219 -4.54 -9.53 19.57
CA HIS A 219 -4.80 -9.09 20.93
C HIS A 219 -5.75 -7.88 21.01
N ILE A 220 -5.69 -6.99 20.02
CA ILE A 220 -6.43 -5.72 20.01
C ILE A 220 -7.82 -5.85 19.37
N LEU A 221 -7.93 -6.67 18.33
CA LEU A 221 -9.15 -6.91 17.57
C LEU A 221 -10.36 -7.29 18.45
N PRO A 222 -10.28 -8.22 19.43
CA PRO A 222 -11.43 -8.56 20.28
C PRO A 222 -11.81 -7.45 21.26
N ILE A 223 -10.96 -6.42 21.45
CA ILE A 223 -11.21 -5.30 22.36
C ILE A 223 -11.90 -4.16 21.62
N ILE A 224 -11.34 -3.76 20.47
CA ILE A 224 -11.78 -2.58 19.71
C ILE A 224 -12.81 -2.95 18.63
N GLY A 225 -12.81 -4.21 18.18
CA GLY A 225 -13.72 -4.74 17.15
C GLY A 225 -13.22 -4.56 15.71
N CYS A 226 -12.28 -3.66 15.46
CA CYS A 226 -11.67 -3.48 14.14
C CYS A 226 -10.17 -3.18 14.23
N TYR A 227 -9.48 -3.51 13.15
CA TYR A 227 -8.06 -3.25 12.93
C TYR A 227 -7.83 -3.21 11.42
N PHE A 228 -6.89 -2.39 10.94
CA PHE A 228 -6.64 -2.21 9.52
C PHE A 228 -5.22 -2.64 9.16
N ARG A 229 -5.01 -2.97 7.89
CA ARG A 229 -3.68 -3.29 7.35
C ARG A 229 -3.51 -2.55 6.04
N LYS A 230 -2.46 -1.75 5.96
CA LYS A 230 -2.05 -1.01 4.78
C LYS A 230 -0.93 -1.78 4.11
N SER A 231 -1.15 -2.20 2.87
CA SER A 231 -0.14 -2.87 2.06
C SER A 231 0.24 -1.98 0.89
N TYR A 232 1.53 -1.72 0.72
CA TYR A 232 2.04 -0.86 -0.35
C TYR A 232 3.44 -1.31 -0.76
N PHE A 233 3.88 -0.92 -1.95
CA PHE A 233 5.27 -1.13 -2.37
C PHE A 233 6.12 0.02 -1.82
N ASP A 234 7.16 -0.33 -1.07
CA ASP A 234 8.15 0.64 -0.60
C ASP A 234 9.33 0.66 -1.59
N PRO A 235 9.55 1.78 -2.31
CA PRO A 235 10.62 1.88 -3.31
C PRO A 235 12.02 1.87 -2.70
N ASP A 236 12.18 2.34 -1.45
CA ASP A 236 13.47 2.38 -0.77
C ASP A 236 13.88 0.97 -0.31
N LEU A 237 12.92 0.19 0.17
CA LEU A 237 13.12 -1.21 0.56
C LEU A 237 13.06 -2.18 -0.63
N GLY A 238 12.54 -1.74 -1.78
CA GLY A 238 12.40 -2.54 -2.99
C GLY A 238 11.43 -3.73 -2.84
N ARG A 239 10.49 -3.66 -1.89
CA ARG A 239 9.57 -4.75 -1.54
C ARG A 239 8.20 -4.23 -1.13
N ASN A 240 7.22 -5.12 -1.11
CA ASN A 240 5.94 -4.81 -0.49
C ASN A 240 6.11 -4.76 1.04
N VAL A 241 5.49 -3.76 1.66
CA VAL A 241 5.38 -3.58 3.11
C VAL A 241 3.94 -3.80 3.54
N SER A 242 3.75 -4.44 4.69
CA SER A 242 2.43 -4.67 5.26
C SER A 242 2.33 -4.14 6.69
N GLN A 243 1.84 -2.92 6.81
CA GLN A 243 1.77 -2.22 8.08
C GLN A 243 0.40 -2.36 8.71
N ALA A 244 0.34 -2.83 9.96
CA ALA A 244 -0.92 -2.93 10.67
C ALA A 244 -1.23 -1.63 11.43
N VAL A 245 -2.39 -1.05 11.16
CA VAL A 245 -2.84 0.25 11.69
C VAL A 245 -4.03 0.06 12.62
N SER A 246 -3.94 0.64 13.83
CA SER A 246 -5.05 0.61 14.79
C SER A 246 -6.31 1.26 14.22
N GLY A 247 -7.48 0.67 14.48
CA GLY A 247 -8.76 1.27 14.10
C GLY A 247 -9.02 2.65 14.71
N LEU A 248 -8.33 3.00 15.81
CA LEU A 248 -8.40 4.36 16.37
C LEU A 248 -7.71 5.40 15.49
N LYS A 249 -6.73 4.99 14.67
CA LYS A 249 -5.92 5.84 13.81
C LYS A 249 -6.38 5.90 12.35
N VAL A 250 -7.29 5.02 11.95
CA VAL A 250 -7.98 5.11 10.66
C VAL A 250 -9.32 5.80 10.87
N ILE A 251 -9.53 6.89 10.13
CA ILE A 251 -10.71 7.73 10.18
C ILE A 251 -11.42 7.63 8.83
N VAL A 252 -12.64 7.10 8.87
CA VAL A 252 -13.57 7.04 7.74
C VAL A 252 -14.90 7.56 8.25
N ASN A 253 -15.69 8.18 7.37
CA ASN A 253 -17.07 8.51 7.70
C ASN A 253 -17.81 7.28 8.24
N TYR A 254 -18.34 7.39 9.46
CA TYR A 254 -18.92 6.25 10.18
C TYR A 254 -20.12 5.60 9.45
N TRP A 255 -20.80 6.38 8.61
CA TRP A 255 -21.97 5.93 7.85
C TRP A 255 -21.64 5.42 6.44
N ALA A 256 -20.36 5.37 6.07
CA ALA A 256 -19.94 4.80 4.80
C ALA A 256 -20.27 3.29 4.75
N THR A 257 -21.02 2.87 3.73
CA THR A 257 -21.41 1.46 3.55
C THR A 257 -20.21 0.55 3.30
N SER A 258 -19.14 1.10 2.73
CA SER A 258 -17.92 0.37 2.35
C SER A 258 -16.74 1.32 2.34
N ILE A 259 -15.58 0.83 2.75
CA ILE A 259 -14.33 1.59 2.68
C ILE A 259 -13.97 1.93 1.23
N TYR A 260 -14.32 1.07 0.27
CA TYR A 260 -14.04 1.28 -1.16
C TYR A 260 -14.88 2.40 -1.79
N LEU A 261 -16.04 2.70 -1.20
CA LEU A 261 -16.95 3.74 -1.66
C LEU A 261 -16.88 5.00 -0.77
N ALA A 262 -16.03 4.98 0.26
CA ALA A 262 -15.83 6.14 1.09
C ALA A 262 -15.23 7.27 0.24
N PRO A 263 -15.76 8.50 0.34
CA PRO A 263 -15.23 9.63 -0.44
C PRO A 263 -13.78 9.95 -0.07
N ARG A 264 -13.40 9.59 1.17
CA ARG A 264 -12.04 9.72 1.70
C ARG A 264 -11.80 8.73 2.82
N ILE A 265 -10.53 8.41 3.03
CA ILE A 265 -10.02 7.58 4.13
C ILE A 265 -8.81 8.30 4.68
N SER A 266 -8.78 8.57 5.97
CA SER A 266 -7.65 9.25 6.62
C SER A 266 -6.93 8.32 7.58
N GLU A 267 -5.61 8.42 7.63
CA GLU A 267 -4.74 7.80 8.63
C GLU A 267 -4.03 8.90 9.43
N GLU A 268 -4.13 8.83 10.76
CA GLU A 268 -3.35 9.69 11.65
C GLU A 268 -2.00 9.04 11.98
N MET A 269 -0.93 9.67 11.54
CA MET A 269 0.44 9.22 11.75
C MET A 269 1.20 10.17 12.67
N ARG A 270 2.21 9.64 13.37
CA ARG A 270 3.12 10.43 14.19
C ARG A 270 4.54 10.23 13.70
N LEU A 271 5.22 11.33 13.39
CA LEU A 271 6.60 11.31 12.92
C LEU A 271 7.46 12.18 13.83
N TYR A 272 8.61 11.64 14.24
CA TYR A 272 9.62 12.39 14.97
C TYR A 272 10.32 13.39 14.05
N PRO A 273 10.89 14.48 14.59
CA PRO A 273 11.58 15.49 13.78
C PRO A 273 12.67 14.94 12.86
N TYR A 274 13.39 13.88 13.27
CA TYR A 274 14.42 13.27 12.42
C TYR A 274 13.80 12.49 11.23
N GLU A 275 12.67 11.82 11.42
CA GLU A 275 11.96 11.11 10.34
C GLU A 275 11.39 12.09 9.32
N ILE A 276 10.93 13.26 9.78
CA ILE A 276 10.46 14.35 8.92
C ILE A 276 11.63 14.86 8.07
N GLU A 277 12.77 15.15 8.70
CA GLU A 277 13.99 15.61 8.03
C GLU A 277 14.49 14.58 7.00
N GLU A 278 14.50 13.30 7.33
CA GLU A 278 14.85 12.22 6.39
C GLU A 278 13.93 12.21 5.17
N LYS A 279 12.61 12.35 5.38
CA LYS A 279 11.62 12.43 4.29
C LYS A 279 11.74 13.70 3.45
N ILE A 280 12.14 14.82 4.04
CA ILE A 280 12.43 16.04 3.29
C ILE A 280 13.67 15.81 2.41
N ARG A 281 14.74 15.24 2.97
CA ARG A 281 15.99 14.98 2.25
C ARG A 281 15.86 13.97 1.13
N SER A 282 14.96 12.99 1.26
CA SER A 282 14.68 12.04 0.18
C SER A 282 13.80 12.62 -0.93
N GLY A 283 13.30 13.85 -0.78
CA GLY A 283 12.32 14.46 -1.69
C GLY A 283 10.90 13.89 -1.55
N TYR A 284 10.66 13.06 -0.53
CA TYR A 284 9.34 12.51 -0.23
C TYR A 284 8.39 13.58 0.31
N PHE A 285 8.91 14.49 1.14
CA PHE A 285 8.20 15.65 1.67
C PHE A 285 8.76 16.94 1.10
N ARG A 286 7.90 17.95 0.96
CA ARG A 286 8.35 19.31 0.66
C ARG A 286 9.24 19.85 1.77
N ASP A 287 10.24 20.65 1.39
CA ASP A 287 11.12 21.35 2.32
C ASP A 287 10.40 22.54 2.96
N VAL A 288 9.69 22.27 4.05
CA VAL A 288 9.04 23.29 4.86
C VAL A 288 9.39 23.12 6.32
N GLN A 289 9.79 24.24 6.93
CA GLN A 289 10.16 24.26 8.33
C GLN A 289 8.92 24.22 9.21
N LEU A 290 8.71 23.07 9.84
CA LEU A 290 7.72 22.91 10.90
C LEU A 290 8.29 23.49 12.21
N GLY A 291 7.43 24.13 12.99
CA GLY A 291 7.79 24.65 14.32
C GLY A 291 7.98 23.53 15.35
N VAL A 292 7.78 23.82 16.63
CA VAL A 292 7.73 22.77 17.67
C VAL A 292 6.37 22.08 17.62
N ALA A 293 6.35 20.76 17.81
CA ALA A 293 5.10 20.00 17.94
C ALA A 293 4.20 20.60 19.02
N MET A 294 2.91 20.78 18.71
CA MET A 294 1.96 21.45 19.62
C MET A 294 1.84 20.73 20.97
N ASP A 295 1.84 19.39 20.96
CA ASP A 295 1.77 18.55 22.16
C ASP A 295 3.13 18.31 22.83
N GLY A 296 4.22 18.85 22.28
CA GLY A 296 5.59 18.58 22.73
C GLY A 296 6.07 19.44 23.90
N GLY A 297 5.36 20.53 24.22
CA GLY A 297 5.78 21.46 25.27
C GLY A 297 7.20 22.00 25.03
N MET A 298 8.14 21.67 25.92
CA MET A 298 9.55 22.05 25.82
C MET A 298 10.43 21.00 25.11
N ASP A 299 9.88 19.83 24.80
CA ASP A 299 10.60 18.77 24.11
C ASP A 299 10.60 19.03 22.59
N LYS A 300 11.74 19.51 22.08
CA LYS A 300 11.96 19.74 20.65
C LYS A 300 11.99 18.44 19.83
N SER A 301 12.12 17.29 20.48
CA SER A 301 12.12 15.98 19.83
C SER A 301 10.74 15.31 19.86
N ALA A 302 9.71 16.00 20.35
CA ALA A 302 8.36 15.46 20.39
C ALA A 302 7.84 15.19 18.96
N PRO A 303 7.09 14.09 18.76
CA PRO A 303 6.57 13.75 17.45
C PRO A 303 5.47 14.71 17.00
N HIS A 304 5.47 15.04 15.72
CA HIS A 304 4.44 15.79 15.04
C HIS A 304 3.33 14.87 14.55
N THR A 305 2.10 15.39 14.48
CA THR A 305 0.95 14.62 13.98
C THR A 305 0.66 14.98 12.53
N PHE A 306 0.55 13.96 11.69
CA PHE A 306 0.22 14.07 10.28
C PHE A 306 -1.08 13.33 9.98
N ILE A 307 -1.77 13.78 8.94
CA ILE A 307 -2.93 13.11 8.36
C ILE A 307 -2.55 12.74 6.94
N GLU A 308 -2.49 11.45 6.63
CA GLU A 308 -2.53 10.98 5.25
C GLU A 308 -3.97 10.72 4.88
N GLN A 309 -4.45 11.32 3.79
CA GLN A 309 -5.82 11.18 3.35
C GLN A 309 -5.86 10.72 1.89
N HIS A 310 -6.40 9.52 1.68
CA HIS A 310 -6.85 9.08 0.36
C HIS A 310 -8.14 9.83 0.06
N ARG A 311 -8.17 10.60 -1.02
CA ARG A 311 -9.32 11.45 -1.37
C ARG A 311 -9.40 11.66 -2.87
N ARG A 312 -10.47 12.30 -3.32
CA ARG A 312 -10.59 12.79 -4.70
C ARG A 312 -10.46 14.32 -4.72
N ILE A 313 -9.72 14.84 -5.70
CA ILE A 313 -9.49 16.28 -5.91
C ILE A 313 -9.42 16.51 -7.42
N ASP A 314 -10.00 17.60 -7.89
CA ASP A 314 -9.83 18.11 -9.26
C ASP A 314 -8.66 19.11 -9.25
N LEU A 315 -7.45 18.64 -9.58
CA LEU A 315 -6.23 19.47 -9.56
C LEU A 315 -5.97 20.21 -10.88
N ASP A 316 -6.52 19.73 -11.99
CA ASP A 316 -6.36 20.34 -13.30
C ASP A 316 -7.54 21.22 -13.73
N GLN A 317 -8.58 21.29 -12.90
CA GLN A 317 -9.78 22.11 -13.04
C GLN A 317 -10.64 21.72 -14.25
N ASP A 318 -10.63 20.45 -14.63
CA ASP A 318 -11.45 19.93 -15.72
C ASP A 318 -12.89 19.57 -15.30
N GLY A 319 -13.19 19.64 -14.00
CA GLY A 319 -14.48 19.33 -13.39
C GLY A 319 -14.63 17.87 -12.92
N TYR A 320 -13.60 17.04 -13.04
CA TYR A 320 -13.58 15.66 -12.61
C TYR A 320 -12.56 15.42 -11.49
N GLU A 321 -13.01 14.95 -10.33
CA GLU A 321 -12.09 14.68 -9.22
C GLU A 321 -11.35 13.33 -9.41
N GLU A 322 -10.02 13.35 -9.48
CA GLU A 322 -9.15 12.16 -9.51
C GLU A 322 -8.70 11.72 -8.11
N PRO A 323 -8.40 10.43 -7.92
CA PRO A 323 -7.87 9.94 -6.65
C PRO A 323 -6.42 10.41 -6.42
N TYR A 324 -6.18 11.01 -5.26
CA TYR A 324 -4.85 11.37 -4.75
C TYR A 324 -4.68 10.95 -3.29
N ILE A 325 -3.44 10.78 -2.87
CA ILE A 325 -3.05 10.64 -1.47
C ILE A 325 -2.39 11.95 -1.04
N VAL A 326 -2.97 12.62 -0.04
CA VAL A 326 -2.47 13.89 0.49
C VAL A 326 -1.99 13.70 1.91
N ILE A 327 -0.74 14.09 2.20
CA ILE A 327 -0.18 14.11 3.55
C ILE A 327 -0.14 15.54 4.05
N VAL A 328 -0.77 15.82 5.19
CA VAL A 328 -0.86 17.15 5.79
C VAL A 328 -0.37 17.12 7.23
N HIS A 329 0.43 18.11 7.62
CA HIS A 329 0.74 18.35 9.03
C HIS A 329 -0.50 18.92 9.74
N ARG A 330 -1.03 18.16 10.70
CA ARG A 330 -2.36 18.38 11.30
C ARG A 330 -2.51 19.76 11.95
N ASP A 331 -1.46 20.24 12.61
CA ASP A 331 -1.58 21.43 13.46
C ASP A 331 -1.39 22.74 12.67
N THR A 332 -0.68 22.69 11.53
CA THR A 332 -0.40 23.87 10.69
C THR A 332 -1.15 23.85 9.36
N ASN A 333 -1.92 22.80 9.08
CA ASN A 333 -2.58 22.55 7.78
C ASN A 333 -1.60 22.54 6.60
N THR A 334 -0.32 22.29 6.85
CA THR A 334 0.73 22.34 5.83
C THR A 334 0.72 21.03 5.03
N VAL A 335 0.42 21.09 3.74
CA VAL A 335 0.50 19.93 2.85
C VAL A 335 1.97 19.57 2.66
N MET A 336 2.36 18.35 3.02
CA MET A 336 3.73 17.87 2.87
C MET A 336 3.96 17.11 1.57
N ARG A 337 2.93 16.41 1.09
CA ARG A 337 3.00 15.54 -0.08
C ARG A 337 1.64 15.38 -0.75
N ILE A 338 1.64 15.32 -2.08
CA ILE A 338 0.52 14.86 -2.92
C ILE A 338 1.07 13.85 -3.93
N THR A 339 0.42 12.69 -4.06
CA THR A 339 0.77 11.62 -5.01
C THR A 339 -0.43 10.89 -5.57
#